data_AF-W5YQI2-F1
#
_entry.id   AF-W5YQI2-F1
#
_cell.length_a   1.000
_cell.length_b   1.000
_cell.length_c   1.000
_cell.angle_alpha   90.00
_cell.angle_beta   90.00
_cell.angle_gamma   90.00
#
_symmetry.space_group_name_H-M   'P 1'
#
loop_
_entity.id
_entity.type
_entity.pdbx_description
1 polymer ?
#
loop_
_entity_poly.entity_id
_entity_poly.type
_entity_poly.pdbx_seq_one_letter_code
_entity_poly.pdbx_strand_id
1 'polypeptide(L)'
;MRSRYSAFVLNLTDYLKATWHTSTRPQDLDLTEAPKWVSLQVLSSDEGEHEGTVHFRALYRAGGGWGYLEENSRFVRDDERWYYVSGDTREGTLKPGRNESCPCGSGRKYKACCL
;
A
#
# COMPACT_ATOMS: atom_id res chain seq x y z
N MET A 1 -2.12 8.82 -0.72
CA MET A 1 -1.76 7.38 -0.64
C MET A 1 -1.87 6.78 0.78
N ARG A 2 -1.14 7.27 1.80
CA ARG A 2 -1.12 6.64 3.15
C ARG A 2 -2.51 6.38 3.76
N SER A 3 -3.44 7.32 3.63
CA SER A 3 -4.82 7.15 4.12
C SER A 3 -5.57 6.02 3.40
N ARG A 4 -5.32 5.80 2.10
CA ARG A 4 -5.88 4.66 1.35
C ARG A 4 -5.32 3.34 1.87
N TYR A 5 -4.02 3.27 2.16
CA TYR A 5 -3.45 2.08 2.81
C TYR A 5 -4.14 1.76 4.14
N SER A 6 -4.32 2.76 5.02
CA SER A 6 -5.07 2.55 6.27
C SER A 6 -6.50 2.08 6.03
N ALA A 7 -7.17 2.58 4.99
CA ALA A 7 -8.50 2.11 4.61
C ALA A 7 -8.50 0.65 4.13
N PHE A 8 -7.47 0.17 3.43
CA PHE A 8 -7.32 -1.26 3.13
C PHE A 8 -7.12 -2.09 4.41
N VAL A 9 -6.31 -1.61 5.36
CA VAL A 9 -6.08 -2.31 6.64
C VAL A 9 -7.36 -2.39 7.49
N LEU A 10 -8.14 -1.32 7.51
CA LEU A 10 -9.37 -1.19 8.30
C LEU A 10 -10.64 -1.65 7.55
N ASN A 11 -10.49 -2.17 6.33
CA ASN A 11 -11.59 -2.60 5.47
C ASN A 11 -12.66 -1.50 5.21
N LEU A 12 -12.22 -0.25 5.03
CA LEU A 12 -13.08 0.92 4.78
C LEU A 12 -13.30 1.11 3.27
N THR A 13 -14.10 0.23 2.68
CA THR A 13 -14.39 0.21 1.22
C THR A 13 -15.00 1.50 0.71
N ASP A 14 -15.88 2.15 1.48
CA ASP A 14 -16.50 3.44 1.12
C ASP A 14 -15.46 4.54 0.95
N TYR A 15 -14.47 4.61 1.85
CA TYR A 15 -13.38 5.58 1.75
C TYR A 15 -12.51 5.33 0.51
N LEU A 16 -12.24 4.05 0.21
CA LEU A 16 -11.48 3.66 -0.97
C LEU A 16 -12.23 4.05 -2.26
N LYS A 17 -13.54 3.81 -2.33
CA LYS A 17 -14.39 4.22 -3.46
C LYS A 17 -14.52 5.75 -3.57
N ALA A 18 -14.58 6.47 -2.45
CA ALA A 18 -14.69 7.93 -2.42
C ALA A 18 -13.39 8.66 -2.79
N THR A 19 -12.24 7.98 -2.75
CA THR A 19 -10.91 8.52 -3.10
C THR A 19 -10.33 7.87 -4.37
N TRP A 20 -11.17 7.14 -5.12
CA TRP A 20 -10.85 6.59 -6.43
C TRP A 20 -11.49 7.48 -7.50
N HIS A 21 -10.74 7.78 -8.55
CA HIS A 21 -11.25 8.56 -9.65
C HIS A 21 -12.40 7.81 -10.35
N THR A 22 -13.46 8.53 -10.71
CA THR A 22 -14.71 7.91 -11.22
C THR A 22 -14.50 7.14 -12.53
N SER A 23 -13.51 7.52 -13.35
CA SER A 23 -13.21 6.84 -14.62
C SER A 23 -12.63 5.43 -14.47
N THR A 24 -11.98 5.12 -13.34
CA THR A 24 -11.32 3.82 -13.12
C THR A 24 -11.80 3.12 -11.85
N ARG A 25 -12.76 3.71 -11.13
CA ARG A 25 -13.31 3.15 -9.90
C ARG A 25 -14.09 1.86 -10.20
N PRO A 26 -13.76 0.74 -9.55
CA PRO A 26 -14.51 -0.50 -9.74
C PRO A 26 -15.92 -0.36 -9.15
N GLN A 27 -16.89 -1.04 -9.77
CA GLN A 27 -18.27 -1.07 -9.29
C GLN A 27 -18.36 -1.76 -7.93
N ASP A 28 -17.71 -2.93 -7.82
CA ASP A 28 -17.59 -3.72 -6.61
C ASP A 28 -16.14 -3.76 -6.14
N LEU A 29 -15.96 -3.56 -4.83
CA LEU A 29 -14.66 -3.63 -4.18
C LEU A 29 -14.82 -4.54 -2.97
N ASP A 30 -14.40 -5.79 -3.14
CA ASP A 30 -14.35 -6.78 -2.06
C ASP A 30 -12.92 -6.92 -1.56
N LEU A 31 -12.77 -6.89 -0.24
CA LEU A 31 -11.48 -6.99 0.46
C LEU A 31 -11.48 -8.18 1.44
N THR A 32 -12.47 -9.08 1.37
CA THR A 32 -12.54 -10.29 2.20
C THR A 32 -11.29 -11.16 2.08
N GLU A 33 -10.76 -11.28 0.86
CA GLU A 33 -9.53 -12.02 0.53
C GLU A 33 -8.25 -11.16 0.62
N ALA A 34 -8.34 -9.91 1.10
CA ALA A 34 -7.17 -9.05 1.22
C ALA A 34 -6.18 -9.64 2.26
N PRO A 35 -4.87 -9.64 1.96
CA PRO A 35 -3.89 -10.14 2.91
C PRO A 35 -3.85 -9.25 4.14
N LYS A 36 -3.41 -9.83 5.27
CA LYS A 36 -3.18 -9.06 6.49
C LYS A 36 -1.95 -8.15 6.34
N TRP A 37 -2.20 -6.93 5.90
CA TRP A 37 -1.21 -5.86 5.81
C TRP A 37 -0.61 -5.54 7.18
N VAL A 38 0.70 -5.32 7.22
CA VAL A 38 1.44 -5.06 8.48
C VAL A 38 2.22 -3.76 8.47
N SER A 39 2.65 -3.29 7.31
CA SER A 39 3.51 -2.13 7.18
C SER A 39 3.38 -1.53 5.79
N LEU A 40 3.64 -0.22 5.71
CA LEU A 40 3.71 0.56 4.49
C LEU A 40 5.06 1.30 4.47
N GLN A 41 5.77 1.18 3.35
CA GLN A 41 6.98 1.92 3.07
C GLN A 41 6.74 2.78 1.83
N VAL A 42 6.84 4.10 1.96
CA VAL A 42 6.83 5.00 0.80
C VAL A 42 8.28 5.12 0.32
N LEU A 43 8.53 4.71 -0.92
CA LEU A 43 9.85 4.66 -1.54
C LEU A 43 10.18 5.99 -2.24
N SER A 44 9.21 6.54 -2.96
CA SER A 44 9.27 7.89 -3.52
C SER A 44 7.87 8.47 -3.72
N SER A 45 7.80 9.78 -3.85
CA SER A 45 6.59 10.51 -4.21
C SER A 45 6.95 11.75 -5.01
N ASP A 46 6.15 12.03 -6.02
CA ASP A 46 6.25 13.24 -6.84
C ASP A 46 4.87 13.90 -6.90
N GLU A 47 4.86 15.22 -6.75
CA GLU A 47 3.63 16.03 -6.72
C GLU A 47 3.74 17.15 -7.74
N GLY A 48 2.93 17.06 -8.80
CA GLY A 48 2.70 18.11 -9.76
C GLY A 48 1.41 18.88 -9.46
N GLU A 49 1.06 19.81 -10.35
CA GLU A 49 -0.11 20.68 -10.18
C GLU A 49 -1.44 19.94 -10.31
N HIS A 50 -1.54 18.98 -11.22
CA HIS A 50 -2.77 18.22 -11.49
C HIS A 50 -2.59 16.71 -11.41
N GLU A 51 -1.35 16.24 -11.34
CA GLU A 51 -1.00 14.82 -11.29
C GLU A 51 0.08 14.59 -10.25
N GLY A 52 0.12 13.38 -9.71
CA GLY A 52 1.11 12.98 -8.73
C GLY A 52 1.35 11.48 -8.78
N THR A 53 2.53 11.06 -8.36
CA THR A 53 2.89 9.65 -8.29
C THR A 53 3.36 9.28 -6.89
N VAL A 54 3.06 8.05 -6.47
CA VAL A 54 3.57 7.51 -5.22
C VAL A 54 4.04 6.08 -5.45
N HIS A 55 5.33 5.87 -5.29
CA HIS A 55 5.94 4.55 -5.29
C HIS A 55 6.04 4.03 -3.86
N PHE A 56 5.40 2.91 -3.57
CA PHE A 56 5.36 2.36 -2.22
C PHE A 56 5.45 0.84 -2.23
N ARG A 57 5.79 0.29 -1.06
CA ARG A 57 5.76 -1.14 -0.77
C ARG A 57 4.91 -1.38 0.47
N ALA A 58 3.84 -2.15 0.32
CA ALA A 58 3.03 -2.67 1.41
C ALA A 58 3.47 -4.11 1.74
N LEU A 59 3.67 -4.39 3.02
CA LEU A 59 4.12 -5.70 3.49
C LEU A 59 2.96 -6.44 4.17
N TYR A 60 2.93 -7.76 4.01
CA TYR A 60 1.93 -8.63 4.63
C TYR A 60 2.55 -9.95 5.09
N ARG A 61 1.86 -10.65 5.99
CA ARG A 61 2.26 -12.00 6.42
C ARG A 61 1.77 -13.04 5.41
N ALA A 62 2.66 -13.94 5.00
CA ALA A 62 2.33 -15.03 4.07
C ALA A 62 2.97 -16.35 4.53
N GLY A 63 2.16 -17.35 4.90
CA GLY A 63 2.62 -18.74 5.13
C GLY A 63 3.86 -18.92 6.01
N GLY A 64 3.98 -18.16 7.11
CA GLY A 64 5.14 -18.17 8.02
C GLY A 64 6.28 -17.19 7.65
N GLY A 65 6.27 -16.64 6.44
CA GLY A 65 7.20 -15.62 5.98
C GLY A 65 6.56 -14.25 5.80
N TRP A 66 7.11 -13.50 4.86
CA TRP A 66 6.70 -12.14 4.50
C TRP A 66 6.46 -12.04 3.01
N GLY A 67 5.34 -11.45 2.63
CA GLY A 67 5.05 -11.02 1.27
C GLY A 67 5.13 -9.51 1.15
N TYR A 68 5.29 -9.02 -0.07
CA TYR A 68 5.17 -7.61 -0.40
C TYR A 68 4.34 -7.40 -1.65
N LEU A 69 3.61 -6.30 -1.66
CA LEU A 69 3.07 -5.65 -2.84
C LEU A 69 3.81 -4.32 -2.99
N GLU A 70 4.45 -4.11 -4.12
CA GLU A 70 5.06 -2.84 -4.46
C GLU A 70 4.32 -2.24 -5.65
N GLU A 71 4.00 -0.97 -5.56
CA GLU A 71 3.19 -0.32 -6.58
C GLU A 71 3.67 1.11 -6.81
N ASN A 72 3.68 1.51 -8.09
CA ASN A 72 3.79 2.90 -8.48
C ASN A 72 2.40 3.42 -8.88
N SER A 73 1.73 4.10 -7.94
CA SER A 73 0.40 4.66 -8.12
C SER A 73 0.45 6.03 -8.79
N ARG A 74 -0.54 6.30 -9.64
CA ARG A 74 -0.85 7.60 -10.21
C ARG A 74 -2.10 8.19 -9.57
N PHE A 75 -2.04 9.47 -9.28
CA PHE A 75 -3.13 10.27 -8.73
C PHE A 75 -3.37 11.50 -9.60
N VAL A 76 -4.62 11.96 -9.64
CA VAL A 76 -5.01 13.25 -10.23
C VAL A 76 -5.63 14.14 -9.17
N ARG A 77 -5.48 15.46 -9.33
CA ARG A 77 -6.06 16.46 -8.44
C ARG A 77 -7.20 17.19 -9.13
N ASP A 78 -8.43 16.90 -8.69
CA ASP A 78 -9.66 17.53 -9.16
C ASP A 78 -10.35 18.22 -7.98
N ASP A 79 -10.79 19.46 -8.16
CA ASP A 79 -11.43 20.27 -7.11
C ASP A 79 -10.66 20.23 -5.77
N GLU A 80 -9.35 20.46 -5.85
CA GLU A 80 -8.39 20.46 -4.73
C GLU A 80 -8.25 19.12 -3.99
N ARG A 81 -8.80 18.03 -4.54
CA ARG A 81 -8.76 16.69 -3.94
C ARG A 81 -8.04 15.69 -4.83
N TRP A 82 -7.21 14.86 -4.19
CA TRP A 82 -6.48 13.79 -4.86
C TRP A 82 -7.31 12.51 -5.01
N TYR A 83 -7.33 11.97 -6.21
CA TYR A 83 -8.00 10.71 -6.56
C TYR A 83 -7.02 9.71 -7.15
N TYR A 84 -7.09 8.46 -6.70
CA TYR A 84 -6.33 7.37 -7.29
C TYR A 84 -6.88 7.02 -8.69
N VAL A 85 -6.00 6.90 -9.68
CA VAL A 85 -6.38 6.56 -11.06
C VAL A 85 -5.97 5.13 -11.40
N SER A 86 -4.69 4.82 -11.25
CA SER A 86 -4.10 3.55 -11.67
C SER A 86 -2.79 3.31 -10.95
N GLY A 87 -2.29 2.09 -10.98
CA GLY A 87 -0.99 1.74 -10.43
C GLY A 87 -0.39 0.55 -11.16
N ASP A 88 0.93 0.54 -11.29
CA ASP A 88 1.68 -0.64 -11.77
C ASP A 88 2.12 -1.45 -10.54
N THR A 89 1.60 -2.67 -10.42
CA THR A 89 1.77 -3.52 -9.23
C THR A 89 2.71 -4.68 -9.49
N ARG A 90 3.61 -4.95 -8.56
CA ARG A 90 4.43 -6.16 -8.50
C ARG A 90 4.38 -6.77 -7.11
N GLU A 91 4.28 -8.08 -7.04
CA GLU A 91 4.21 -8.82 -5.78
C GLU A 91 5.33 -9.84 -5.67
N GLY A 92 5.68 -10.20 -4.43
CA GLY A 92 6.69 -11.22 -4.22
C GLY A 92 6.92 -11.59 -2.76
N THR A 93 7.85 -12.52 -2.55
CA THR A 93 8.29 -12.91 -1.21
C THR A 93 9.40 -12.00 -0.73
N LEU A 94 9.29 -11.52 0.51
CA LEU A 94 10.34 -10.78 1.19
C LEU A 94 11.14 -11.73 2.09
N LYS A 95 12.46 -11.76 1.91
CA LYS A 95 13.41 -12.53 2.74
C LYS A 95 14.32 -11.56 3.50
N PRO A 96 13.85 -10.96 4.61
CA PRO A 96 14.65 -9.99 5.35
C PRO A 96 15.91 -10.63 5.95
N GLY A 97 17.03 -9.93 5.85
CA GLY A 97 18.28 -10.33 6.49
C GLY A 97 18.18 -10.27 8.02
N ARG A 98 18.90 -11.15 8.73
CA ARG A 98 18.85 -11.25 10.21
C ARG A 98 19.04 -9.91 10.95
N ASN A 99 19.86 -9.02 10.41
CA ASN A 99 20.19 -7.72 11.01
C ASN A 99 19.39 -6.54 10.43
N GLU A 100 18.56 -6.76 9.41
CA GLU A 100 17.71 -5.72 8.83
C GLU A 100 16.53 -5.38 9.74
N SER A 101 15.90 -4.23 9.50
CA SER A 101 14.69 -3.83 10.21
C SER A 101 13.57 -4.85 10.00
N CYS A 102 12.88 -5.21 11.07
CA CYS A 102 11.83 -6.20 11.04
C CYS A 102 10.64 -5.71 10.18
N PRO A 103 10.16 -6.51 9.21
CA PRO A 103 9.03 -6.12 8.33
C PRO A 103 7.73 -5.78 9.04
N CYS A 104 7.55 -6.23 10.29
CA CYS A 104 6.37 -5.91 11.10
C CYS A 104 6.25 -4.43 11.51
N GLY A 105 7.26 -3.60 11.23
CA GLY A 105 7.24 -2.17 11.59
C GLY A 105 7.62 -1.86 13.04
N SER A 106 8.03 -2.85 13.85
CA SER A 106 8.38 -2.64 15.26
C SER A 106 9.65 -1.80 15.52
N GLY A 107 10.41 -1.43 14.47
CA GLY A 107 11.70 -0.75 14.59
C GLY A 107 12.86 -1.63 15.08
N ARG A 108 12.60 -2.87 15.49
CA ARG A 108 13.65 -3.82 15.93
C ARG A 108 14.30 -4.55 14.75
N LYS A 109 15.51 -5.08 14.95
CA LYS A 109 16.16 -6.00 13.98
C LYS A 109 15.35 -7.29 13.84
N TYR A 110 15.34 -7.89 12.65
CA TYR A 110 14.52 -9.08 12.36
C TYR A 110 14.80 -10.24 13.34
N LYS A 111 16.07 -10.52 13.61
CA LYS A 111 16.51 -11.57 14.58
C LYS A 111 16.01 -11.39 16.01
N ALA A 112 15.59 -10.19 16.40
CA ALA A 112 15.15 -9.85 17.74
C ALA A 112 13.64 -9.57 17.80
N CYS A 113 12.88 -9.98 16.78
CA CYS A 113 11.47 -9.65 16.68
C CYS A 113 10.60 -10.75 16.06
N CYS A 114 10.80 -11.07 14.78
CA CYS A 114 9.89 -11.97 14.04
C CYS A 114 10.59 -13.08 13.27
N LEU A 115 11.91 -13.19 13.41
CA LEU A 115 12.69 -14.33 12.96
C LEU A 115 12.43 -15.54 13.87
#